data_AF-B2VVQ8-F1
#
_entry.id   AF-B2VVQ8-F1
#
_cell.length_a   1.000
_cell.length_b   1.000
_cell.length_c   1.000
_cell.angle_alpha   90.00
_cell.angle_beta   90.00
_cell.angle_gamma   90.00
#
_symmetry.space_group_name_H-M   'P 1'
#
loop_
_entity.id
_entity.type
_entity.pdbx_description
1 polymer ?
#
loop_
_entity_poly.entity_id
_entity_poly.type
_entity_poly.pdbx_seq_one_letter_code
_entity_poly.pdbx_strand_id
1 'polypeptide(L)'
;MAHLPYCSYPGFGETKREEQWYNQAVHVGDYIEIASQGGWDPETSKIPIDLNEEIDQAFAKVDYTLKHAGGNGWSPVYKIILYLTAVGELSVVAVIRNLKMWLPDHRPILTCIAVNQLGLPGCE
;
A
#
# COMPACT_ATOMS: atom_id res chain seq x y z
N MET A 1 18.53 12.88 0.41
CA MET A 1 18.81 12.07 -0.80
C MET A 1 18.02 12.61 -2.00
N ALA A 2 18.08 13.92 -2.28
CA ALA A 2 17.22 14.56 -3.29
C ALA A 2 17.53 14.17 -4.75
N HIS A 3 18.65 13.48 -4.98
CA HIS A 3 19.05 12.99 -6.30
C HIS A 3 18.39 11.65 -6.68
N LEU A 4 17.66 11.01 -5.75
CA LEU A 4 17.03 9.73 -6.03
C LEU A 4 15.86 9.88 -7.02
N PRO A 5 15.59 8.88 -7.87
CA PRO A 5 14.40 8.88 -8.71
C PRO A 5 13.15 8.67 -7.87
N TYR A 6 12.24 9.64 -7.91
CA TYR A 6 10.91 9.56 -7.28
C TYR A 6 9.83 9.40 -8.33
N CYS A 7 8.78 8.65 -8.03
CA CYS A 7 7.64 8.51 -8.92
C CYS A 7 6.31 8.53 -8.16
N SER A 8 5.29 8.98 -8.88
CA SER A 8 3.91 9.05 -8.41
C SER A 8 3.03 8.64 -9.56
N TYR A 9 2.13 7.68 -9.32
CA TYR A 9 1.22 7.22 -10.34
C TYR A 9 0.11 8.25 -10.66
N PRO A 10 -0.48 8.20 -11.86
CA PRO A 10 -1.51 9.15 -12.28
C PRO A 10 -2.72 9.21 -11.35
N GLY A 11 -3.36 10.37 -11.28
CA GLY A 11 -4.55 10.59 -10.45
C GLY A 11 -4.17 10.84 -8.99
N PHE A 12 -4.56 9.95 -8.08
CA PHE A 12 -4.32 10.12 -6.64
C PHE A 12 -2.85 10.40 -6.31
N GLY A 13 -1.91 9.67 -6.93
CA GLY A 13 -0.48 9.82 -6.64
C GLY A 13 0.07 11.20 -6.98
N GLU A 14 -0.21 11.69 -8.19
CA GLU A 14 0.17 13.04 -8.64
C GLU A 14 -0.52 14.12 -7.79
N THR A 15 -1.82 13.98 -7.50
CA THR A 15 -2.55 14.92 -6.63
C THR A 15 -1.90 15.00 -5.25
N LYS A 16 -1.56 13.87 -4.63
CA LYS A 16 -0.91 13.87 -3.32
C LYS A 16 0.52 14.40 -3.34
N ARG A 17 1.24 14.25 -4.46
CA ARG A 17 2.54 14.90 -4.64
C ARG A 17 2.44 16.42 -4.54
N GLU A 18 1.45 17.02 -5.20
CA GLU A 18 1.27 18.47 -5.19
C GLU A 18 0.63 18.97 -3.88
N GLU A 19 -0.39 18.27 -3.35
CA GLU A 19 -1.15 18.71 -2.17
C GLU A 19 -0.51 18.36 -0.83
N GLN A 20 0.16 17.21 -0.75
CA GLN A 20 0.68 16.63 0.50
C GLN A 20 2.20 16.43 0.50
N TRP A 21 2.88 16.86 -0.58
CA TRP A 21 4.33 17.00 -0.64
C TRP A 21 5.12 15.69 -0.45
N TYR A 22 4.60 14.57 -0.94
CA TYR A 22 5.29 13.27 -0.94
C TYR A 22 5.08 12.49 -2.24
N ASN A 23 5.98 11.55 -2.54
CA ASN A 23 5.87 10.67 -3.71
C ASN A 23 5.42 9.26 -3.31
N GLN A 24 4.76 8.55 -4.22
CA GLN A 24 4.26 7.20 -3.95
C GLN A 24 5.37 6.14 -3.93
N ALA A 25 6.47 6.36 -4.65
CA ALA A 25 7.64 5.50 -4.58
C ALA A 25 8.96 6.23 -4.86
N VAL A 26 10.05 5.59 -4.45
CA VAL A 26 11.43 6.04 -4.67
C VAL A 26 12.32 4.83 -4.98
N HIS A 27 13.26 5.01 -5.90
CA HIS A 27 14.32 4.04 -6.14
C HIS A 27 15.53 4.33 -5.25
N VAL A 28 15.95 3.33 -4.47
CA VAL A 28 17.09 3.39 -3.55
C VAL A 28 18.06 2.28 -3.91
N GLY A 29 18.99 2.55 -4.83
CA GLY A 29 19.86 1.52 -5.40
C GLY A 29 19.03 0.43 -6.10
N ASP A 30 19.15 -0.81 -5.64
CA ASP A 30 18.42 -1.97 -6.18
C ASP A 30 17.01 -2.14 -5.57
N TYR A 31 16.62 -1.28 -4.63
CA TYR A 31 15.34 -1.36 -3.93
C TYR A 31 14.35 -0.32 -4.45
N ILE A 32 13.07 -0.70 -4.44
CA ILE A 32 11.96 0.23 -4.54
C ILE A 32 11.34 0.34 -3.15
N GLU A 33 11.28 1.55 -2.63
CA GLU A 33 10.48 1.85 -1.44
C GLU A 33 9.21 2.56 -1.86
N ILE A 34 8.09 2.15 -1.28
CA ILE A 34 6.78 2.78 -1.54
C ILE A 34 6.28 3.48 -0.29
N ALA A 35 5.54 4.57 -0.48
CA ALA A 35 4.71 5.13 0.56
C ALA A 35 3.59 4.15 0.93
N SER A 36 3.05 4.28 2.14
CA SER A 36 1.91 3.50 2.60
C SER A 36 0.76 3.58 1.59
N GLN A 37 0.18 2.43 1.26
CA GLN A 37 -1.01 2.32 0.42
C GLN A 37 -2.20 1.91 1.29
N GLY A 38 -3.38 2.39 0.94
CA GLY A 38 -4.66 2.09 1.57
C GLY A 38 -5.74 1.83 0.51
N GLY A 39 -6.99 1.69 0.92
CA GLY A 39 -8.06 1.25 0.03
C GLY A 39 -8.64 2.30 -0.91
N TRP A 40 -7.93 3.40 -1.21
CA TRP A 40 -8.44 4.40 -2.15
C TRP A 40 -8.33 3.94 -3.61
N ASP A 41 -9.28 4.37 -4.43
CA ASP A 41 -9.24 4.20 -5.88
C ASP A 41 -8.33 5.26 -6.51
N PRO A 42 -7.40 4.91 -7.42
CA PRO A 42 -6.43 5.87 -7.95
C PRO A 42 -7.06 6.96 -8.82
N GLU A 43 -8.23 6.72 -9.42
CA GLU A 43 -8.89 7.68 -10.30
C GLU A 43 -9.91 8.53 -9.55
N THR A 44 -10.72 7.90 -8.69
CA THR A 44 -11.85 8.52 -8.01
C THR A 44 -11.56 8.90 -6.57
N SER A 45 -10.44 8.45 -6.01
CA SER A 45 -10.06 8.62 -4.59
C SER A 45 -11.09 8.08 -3.58
N LYS A 46 -12.05 7.26 -4.03
CA LYS A 46 -13.06 6.66 -3.17
C LYS A 46 -12.47 5.49 -2.39
N ILE A 47 -12.86 5.38 -1.13
CA ILE A 47 -12.50 4.28 -0.23
C ILE A 47 -13.76 3.42 -0.04
N PRO A 48 -13.67 2.08 -0.16
CA PRO A 48 -14.78 1.19 0.14
C PRO A 48 -15.29 1.36 1.56
N ILE A 49 -16.60 1.15 1.76
CA ILE A 49 -17.20 1.15 3.10
C ILE A 49 -16.97 -0.21 3.79
N ASP A 50 -16.88 -1.28 3.01
CA ASP A 50 -16.59 -2.62 3.53
C ASP A 50 -15.10 -2.80 3.79
N LEU A 51 -14.75 -3.25 4.99
CA LEU A 51 -13.38 -3.43 5.42
C LEU A 51 -12.62 -4.49 4.60
N ASN A 52 -13.29 -5.55 4.12
CA ASN A 52 -12.62 -6.55 3.28
C ASN A 52 -12.28 -5.96 1.92
N GLU A 53 -13.21 -5.21 1.33
CA GLU A 53 -12.98 -4.50 0.06
C GLU A 53 -11.85 -3.48 0.21
N GLU A 54 -11.82 -2.73 1.31
CA GLU A 54 -10.74 -1.78 1.58
C GLU A 54 -9.38 -2.47 1.66
N ILE A 55 -9.28 -3.59 2.40
CA ILE A 55 -8.04 -4.36 2.53
C ILE A 55 -7.64 -4.96 1.17
N ASP A 56 -8.56 -5.56 0.43
CA ASP A 56 -8.29 -6.12 -0.91
C ASP A 56 -7.75 -5.04 -1.85
N GLN A 57 -8.37 -3.85 -1.80
CA GLN A 57 -7.97 -2.72 -2.61
C GLN A 57 -6.59 -2.18 -2.19
N ALA A 58 -6.31 -2.07 -0.90
CA ALA A 58 -4.98 -1.67 -0.40
C ALA A 58 -3.88 -2.62 -0.90
N PHE A 59 -4.13 -3.93 -0.91
CA PHE A 59 -3.17 -4.90 -1.44
C PHE A 59 -2.99 -4.80 -2.95
N ALA A 60 -4.07 -4.62 -3.71
CA ALA A 60 -4.00 -4.35 -5.15
C ALA A 60 -3.23 -3.04 -5.44
N LYS A 61 -3.36 -2.04 -4.55
CA LYS A 61 -2.64 -0.76 -4.69
C LYS A 61 -1.15 -0.88 -4.47
N VAL A 62 -0.69 -1.72 -3.55
CA VAL A 62 0.74 -2.03 -3.40
C VAL A 62 1.29 -2.62 -4.70
N ASP A 63 0.61 -3.61 -5.28
CA ASP A 63 1.01 -4.24 -6.54
C ASP A 63 1.13 -3.21 -7.67
N TYR A 64 0.08 -2.40 -7.83
CA TYR A 64 0.03 -1.34 -8.83
C TYR A 64 1.16 -0.33 -8.65
N THR A 65 1.41 0.11 -7.41
CA THR A 65 2.44 1.12 -7.12
C THR A 65 3.84 0.57 -7.42
N LEU A 66 4.12 -0.67 -7.02
CA LEU A 66 5.38 -1.33 -7.30
C LEU A 66 5.59 -1.52 -8.81
N LYS A 67 4.57 -1.97 -9.55
CA LYS A 67 4.63 -2.12 -11.01
C LYS A 67 4.80 -0.78 -11.72
N HIS A 68 4.10 0.26 -11.28
CA HIS A 68 4.25 1.60 -11.83
C HIS A 68 5.66 2.17 -11.61
N ALA A 69 6.27 1.86 -10.46
CA ALA A 69 7.67 2.14 -10.19
C ALA A 69 8.66 1.21 -10.94
N GLY A 70 8.20 0.40 -11.89
CA GLY A 70 9.07 -0.49 -12.68
C GLY A 70 9.49 -1.78 -11.96
N GLY A 71 8.87 -2.12 -10.83
CA GLY A 71 9.08 -3.37 -10.11
C GLY A 71 8.17 -4.52 -10.58
N ASN A 72 8.38 -5.70 -10.00
CA ASN A 72 7.63 -6.93 -10.34
C ASN A 72 6.43 -7.19 -9.40
N GLY A 73 5.79 -6.12 -8.93
CA GLY A 73 4.66 -6.22 -7.99
C GLY A 73 5.06 -6.86 -6.66
N TRP A 74 4.19 -7.71 -6.12
CA TRP A 74 4.41 -8.38 -4.82
C TRP A 74 5.55 -9.40 -4.79
N SER A 75 5.91 -10.00 -5.93
CA SER A 75 6.87 -11.12 -5.97
C SER A 75 8.23 -10.86 -5.28
N PRO A 76 8.89 -9.68 -5.39
CA PRO A 76 10.12 -9.38 -4.66
C PRO A 76 9.92 -8.79 -3.25
N VAL A 77 8.69 -8.60 -2.77
CA VAL A 77 8.44 -7.91 -1.50
C VAL A 77 8.93 -8.75 -0.33
N TYR A 78 9.91 -8.26 0.41
CA TYR A 78 10.53 -9.01 1.51
C TYR A 78 10.11 -8.52 2.92
N LYS A 79 9.55 -7.32 3.03
CA LYS A 79 9.14 -6.69 4.30
C LYS A 79 7.80 -6.00 4.16
N ILE A 80 6.91 -6.22 5.13
CA ILE A 80 5.57 -5.62 5.20
C ILE A 80 5.38 -4.98 6.57
N ILE A 81 4.85 -3.76 6.58
CA ILE A 81 4.37 -3.09 7.79
C ILE A 81 2.89 -2.75 7.56
N LEU A 82 2.02 -3.31 8.40
CA LEU A 82 0.58 -3.08 8.38
C LEU A 82 0.20 -2.20 9.56
N TYR A 83 -0.56 -1.15 9.27
CA TYR A 83 -1.23 -0.32 10.27
C TYR A 83 -2.73 -0.51 10.09
N LEU A 84 -3.43 -0.85 11.17
CA LEU A 84 -4.87 -1.11 11.17
C LEU A 84 -5.51 -0.35 12.34
N THR A 85 -6.63 0.30 12.13
CA THR A 85 -7.42 0.93 13.22
C THR A 85 -8.30 -0.10 13.92
N ALA A 86 -8.86 -1.03 13.15
CA ALA A 86 -9.78 -2.07 13.62
C ALA A 86 -9.12 -3.46 13.56
N VAL A 87 -8.15 -3.72 14.44
CA VAL A 87 -7.55 -5.06 14.57
C VAL A 87 -8.55 -6.02 15.22
N GLY A 88 -9.04 -6.97 14.43
CA GLY A 88 -9.99 -7.99 14.85
C GLY A 88 -9.95 -9.20 13.93
N GLU A 89 -10.78 -10.20 14.19
CA GLU A 89 -10.80 -11.44 13.40
C GLU A 89 -11.02 -11.19 11.90
N LEU A 90 -11.94 -10.28 11.56
CA LEU A 90 -12.25 -9.92 10.18
C LEU A 90 -11.03 -9.35 9.43
N SER A 91 -10.37 -8.33 10.00
CA SER A 91 -9.19 -7.72 9.35
C SER A 91 -8.02 -8.70 9.25
N VAL A 92 -7.80 -9.52 10.28
CA VAL A 92 -6.75 -10.56 10.25
C VAL A 92 -7.01 -11.60 9.17
N VAL A 93 -8.24 -12.09 9.04
CA VAL A 93 -8.61 -13.08 8.00
C VAL A 93 -8.43 -12.48 6.59
N ALA A 94 -8.88 -11.25 6.37
CA ALA A 94 -8.70 -10.55 5.10
C ALA A 94 -7.22 -10.32 4.74
N VAL A 95 -6.39 -9.92 5.71
CA VAL A 95 -4.95 -9.76 5.53
C VAL A 95 -4.30 -11.10 5.16
N ILE A 96 -4.61 -12.18 5.89
CA ILE A 96 -4.04 -13.51 5.61
C ILE A 96 -4.45 -14.01 4.23
N ARG A 97 -5.72 -13.80 3.83
CA ARG A 97 -6.21 -14.12 2.48
C ARG A 97 -5.35 -13.43 1.42
N ASN A 98 -5.16 -12.13 1.55
CA ASN A 98 -4.37 -11.36 0.59
C ASN A 98 -2.90 -11.77 0.58
N LEU A 99 -2.27 -11.96 1.73
CA LEU A 99 -0.87 -12.42 1.80
C LEU A 99 -0.69 -13.74 1.04
N LYS A 100 -1.59 -14.72 1.23
CA LYS A 100 -1.54 -15.99 0.49
C LYS A 100 -1.75 -15.85 -1.01
N MET A 101 -2.62 -14.91 -1.42
CA MET A 101 -2.95 -14.67 -2.82
C MET A 101 -1.81 -13.96 -3.57
N TRP A 102 -1.25 -12.92 -2.98
CA TRP A 102 -0.25 -12.05 -3.61
C TRP A 102 1.19 -12.57 -3.45
N LEU A 103 1.44 -13.41 -2.45
CA LEU A 103 2.77 -13.96 -2.13
C LEU A 103 2.72 -15.50 -2.07
N PRO A 104 2.35 -16.19 -3.16
CA PRO A 104 2.22 -17.65 -3.15
C PRO A 104 3.58 -18.36 -2.95
N ASP A 105 4.67 -17.73 -3.40
CA ASP A 105 5.98 -18.36 -3.50
C ASP A 105 6.91 -18.08 -2.30
N HIS A 106 6.58 -17.12 -1.44
CA HIS A 106 7.40 -16.77 -0.27
C HIS A 106 6.60 -16.16 0.90
N ARG A 107 7.29 -15.95 2.03
CA ARG A 107 6.70 -15.45 3.28
C ARG A 107 7.58 -14.33 3.83
N PRO A 108 7.27 -13.05 3.54
CA PRO A 108 8.09 -11.92 3.97
C PRO A 108 8.02 -11.71 5.48
N ILE A 109 8.95 -10.92 6.02
CA ILE A 109 8.82 -10.45 7.40
C ILE A 109 7.64 -9.47 7.49
N LEU A 110 6.88 -9.56 8.57
CA LEU A 110 5.67 -8.79 8.76
C LEU A 110 5.64 -8.18 10.16
N THR A 111 5.30 -6.89 10.22
CA THR A 111 4.93 -6.20 11.45
C THR A 111 3.50 -5.69 11.30
N CYS A 112 2.64 -5.97 12.28
CA CYS A 112 1.27 -5.46 12.31
C CYS A 112 1.09 -4.62 13.57
N ILE A 113 0.58 -3.41 13.42
CA ILE A 113 0.43 -2.42 14.50
C ILE A 113 -1.01 -1.92 14.49
N ALA A 114 -1.68 -2.03 15.64
CA ALA A 114 -2.94 -1.35 15.87
C ALA A 114 -2.65 0.15 16.09
N VAL A 115 -3.30 1.02 15.33
CA VAL A 115 -3.20 2.48 15.45
C VAL A 115 -4.55 3.08 15.78
N ASN A 116 -4.58 4.33 16.27
CA ASN A 116 -5.85 4.99 16.57
C ASN A 116 -6.57 5.49 15.31
N GLN A 117 -5.82 5.97 14.31
CA GLN A 117 -6.33 6.59 13.10
C GLN A 117 -5.29 6.49 11.96
N LEU A 118 -5.76 6.57 10.72
CA LEU A 118 -4.96 6.67 9.50
C LEU A 118 -5.02 8.08 8.90
N GLY A 119 -4.08 8.40 8.00
CA GLY A 119 -3.92 9.76 7.46
C GLY A 119 -5.02 10.22 6.49
N LEU A 120 -5.82 9.30 5.94
CA LEU A 120 -6.98 9.61 5.12
C LEU A 120 -8.27 9.35 5.92
N PRO A 121 -9.20 10.32 5.97
CA PRO A 121 -10.51 10.09 6.58
C PRO A 121 -11.25 8.94 5.90
N GLY A 122 -11.75 8.00 6.72
CA GLY A 122 -12.51 6.84 6.25
C GLY A 122 -11.67 5.61 5.88
N CYS A 123 -10.35 5.64 6.09
CA CYS A 123 -9.51 4.44 6.01
C CYS A 123 -9.42 3.72 7.37
N GLU A 124 -9.46 2.38 7.34
CA GLU A 124 -9.38 1.49 8.51
C GLU A 124 -8.23 0.46 8.46
#